data_AF-A0A943JQM4-F1
#
_entry.id   AF-A0A943JQM4-F1
#
_cell.length_a   1.000
_cell.length_b   1.000
_cell.length_c   1.000
_cell.angle_alpha   90.00
_cell.angle_beta   90.00
_cell.angle_gamma   90.00
#
_symmetry.space_group_name_H-M   'P 1'
#
loop_
_entity.id
_entity.type
_entity.pdbx_description
1 polymer ?
#
loop_
_entity_poly.entity_id
_entity_poly.type
_entity_poly.pdbx_seq_one_letter_code
_entity_poly.pdbx_strand_id
1 'polypeptide(L)'
;MEIKINVTEYQAHLKTCPHCNKKSISEFPENVTHNAQYGANIKGLILNLNVYHCLPYKRLIELLIDVFNLKISEGTIYNTLKTAHTKLEKVENFFKEQLAKSI
;
A
#
# COMPACT_ATOMS: atom_id res chain seq x y z
N MET A 1 11.76 2.82 23.57
CA MET A 1 11.91 2.73 22.10
C MET A 1 10.59 3.18 21.51
N GLU A 2 10.58 4.28 20.76
CA GLU A 2 9.35 4.86 20.17
C GLU A 2 9.24 4.37 18.72
N ILE A 3 8.06 3.90 18.31
CA ILE A 3 7.85 3.44 16.93
C ILE A 3 7.44 4.65 16.09
N LYS A 4 8.21 4.96 15.04
CA LYS A 4 8.00 6.15 14.19
C LYS A 4 7.69 5.76 12.75
N ILE A 5 6.75 6.48 12.15
CA ILE A 5 6.50 6.42 10.71
C ILE A 5 7.65 7.15 9.99
N ASN A 6 8.29 6.46 9.05
CA ASN A 6 9.25 7.07 8.14
C ASN A 6 8.54 7.53 6.87
N VAL A 7 8.76 8.78 6.46
CA VAL A 7 8.15 9.38 5.27
C VAL A 7 9.25 9.78 4.30
N THR A 8 9.09 9.45 3.03
CA THR A 8 9.98 9.84 1.95
C THR A 8 9.21 10.69 0.95
N GLU A 9 9.62 11.93 0.77
CA GLU A 9 9.11 12.80 -0.28
C GLU A 9 9.92 12.58 -1.55
N TYR A 10 9.23 12.39 -2.67
CA TYR A 10 9.84 12.36 -3.99
C TYR A 10 9.51 13.66 -4.71
N GLN A 11 10.54 14.34 -5.22
CA GLN A 11 10.39 15.58 -5.96
C GLN A 11 10.87 15.40 -7.39
N ALA A 12 10.10 15.94 -8.35
CA ALA A 12 10.45 15.94 -9.77
C ALA A 12 10.68 17.38 -10.24
N HIS A 13 11.72 17.58 -11.05
CA HIS A 13 12.03 18.89 -11.60
C HIS A 13 11.27 19.10 -12.92
N LEU A 14 10.64 20.27 -13.06
CA LEU A 14 9.91 20.66 -14.25
C LEU A 14 10.68 21.78 -14.97
N LYS A 15 11.00 21.56 -16.25
CA LYS A 15 11.58 22.58 -17.13
C LYS A 15 10.65 22.86 -18.30
N THR A 16 10.52 24.13 -18.66
CA THR A 16 9.83 24.55 -19.87
C THR A 16 10.86 24.86 -20.95
N CYS A 17 10.73 24.23 -22.12
CA CYS A 17 11.61 24.50 -23.25
C CYS A 17 11.35 25.92 -23.79
N PRO A 18 12.38 26.79 -23.89
CA PRO A 18 12.18 28.18 -24.36
C PRO A 18 11.82 28.27 -25.86
N HIS A 19 12.11 27.23 -26.65
CA HIS A 19 11.86 27.24 -28.09
C HIS A 19 10.46 26.73 -28.48
N CYS A 20 9.97 25.67 -27.83
CA CYS A 20 8.69 25.04 -28.18
C CYS A 20 7.63 25.12 -27.07
N ASN A 21 7.95 25.74 -25.94
CA ASN A 21 7.09 25.91 -24.76
C ASN A 21 6.56 24.59 -24.14
N LYS A 22 7.12 23.44 -24.52
CA LYS A 22 6.77 22.13 -23.94
C LYS A 22 7.38 21.98 -22.55
N LYS A 23 6.63 21.35 -21.64
CA LYS A 23 7.08 20.99 -20.30
C LYS A 23 7.77 19.62 -20.35
N SER A 24 8.95 19.53 -19.76
CA SER A 24 9.67 18.28 -19.49
C SER A 24 9.73 18.08 -17.99
N ILE A 25 9.29 16.92 -17.51
CA ILE A 25 9.24 16.55 -16.09
C ILE A 25 10.09 15.29 -15.94
N SER A 26 10.96 15.26 -14.93
CA SER A 26 11.70 14.05 -14.61
C SER A 26 10.77 12.93 -14.15
N GLU A 27 11.00 11.70 -14.62
CA GLU A 27 10.21 10.55 -14.19
C GLU A 27 10.47 10.20 -12.73
N PHE A 28 9.42 9.77 -12.04
CA PHE A 28 9.54 9.19 -10.71
C PHE A 28 10.03 7.74 -10.80
N PRO A 29 10.65 7.18 -9.75
CA PRO A 29 10.94 5.74 -9.68
C PRO A 29 9.68 4.90 -9.92
N GLU A 30 9.81 3.73 -10.55
CA GLU A 30 8.68 2.86 -10.95
C GLU A 30 7.72 2.53 -9.79
N ASN A 31 8.24 2.44 -8.57
CA ASN A 31 7.44 2.14 -7.39
C ASN A 31 6.66 3.35 -6.84
N VAL A 32 6.89 4.57 -7.34
CA VAL A 32 6.22 5.81 -6.92
C VAL A 32 5.16 6.18 -7.96
N THR A 33 3.93 5.77 -7.69
CA THR A 33 2.82 5.80 -8.67
C THR A 33 1.67 6.72 -8.26
N HIS A 34 1.67 7.19 -7.02
CA HIS A 34 0.62 8.04 -6.45
C HIS A 34 1.25 9.17 -5.64
N ASN A 35 0.54 10.29 -5.52
CA ASN A 35 0.98 11.46 -4.73
C ASN A 35 1.29 11.12 -3.27
N ALA A 36 0.53 10.20 -2.68
CA ALA A 36 0.82 9.62 -1.38
C ALA A 36 0.55 8.11 -1.44
N GLN A 37 1.48 7.30 -0.95
CA GLN A 37 1.35 5.84 -0.95
C GLN A 37 2.04 5.21 0.26
N TYR A 38 1.41 4.15 0.77
CA TYR A 38 1.96 3.38 1.88
C TYR A 38 2.90 2.27 1.40
N GLY A 39 4.03 2.15 2.09
CA GLY A 39 5.02 1.10 1.86
C GLY A 39 4.56 -0.29 2.32
N ALA A 40 5.37 -1.30 2.04
CA ALA A 40 5.06 -2.70 2.35
C ALA A 40 4.79 -2.94 3.85
N ASN A 41 5.51 -2.26 4.75
CA ASN A 41 5.37 -2.45 6.19
C ASN A 41 3.99 -2.03 6.71
N ILE A 42 3.49 -0.85 6.30
CA ILE A 42 2.16 -0.38 6.69
C ILE A 42 1.06 -1.25 6.06
N LYS A 43 1.23 -1.63 4.78
CA LYS A 43 0.29 -2.54 4.12
C LYS A 43 0.24 -3.91 4.80
N GLY A 44 1.39 -4.47 5.18
CA GLY A 44 1.49 -5.72 5.92
C GLY A 44 0.84 -5.64 7.30
N LEU A 45 1.04 -4.52 8.02
CA LEU A 45 0.38 -4.28 9.30
C LEU A 45 -1.16 -4.22 9.15
N ILE A 46 -1.67 -3.53 8.13
CA ILE A 46 -3.11 -3.49 7.83
C ILE A 46 -3.65 -4.90 7.58
N LEU A 47 -2.96 -5.69 6.75
CA LEU A 47 -3.36 -7.07 6.47
C LEU A 47 -3.35 -7.93 7.73
N ASN A 48 -2.31 -7.84 8.55
CA ASN A 48 -2.21 -8.60 9.78
C ASN A 48 -3.34 -8.25 10.76
N LEU A 49 -3.55 -6.95 11.01
CA LEU A 49 -4.59 -6.50 11.94
C LEU A 49 -6.00 -6.85 11.45
N ASN A 50 -6.29 -6.69 10.15
CA ASN A 50 -7.62 -6.96 9.63
C ASN A 50 -7.88 -8.45 9.34
N VAL A 51 -6.96 -9.15 8.67
CA VAL A 51 -7.17 -10.53 8.22
C VAL A 51 -6.87 -11.52 9.34
N TYR A 52 -5.74 -11.36 10.03
CA TYR A 52 -5.32 -12.32 11.07
C TYR A 52 -5.96 -12.00 12.43
N HIS A 53 -6.05 -10.72 12.81
CA HIS A 53 -6.66 -10.31 14.08
C HIS A 53 -8.13 -9.88 13.95
N CYS A 54 -8.74 -9.97 12.77
CA CYS A 54 -10.15 -9.70 12.52
C CYS A 54 -10.62 -8.30 13.00
N LEU A 55 -9.73 -7.31 13.02
CA LEU A 55 -10.08 -5.96 13.47
C LEU A 55 -10.97 -5.26 12.43
N PRO A 56 -12.16 -4.78 12.83
CA PRO A 56 -13.01 -4.00 11.93
C PRO A 56 -12.33 -2.67 11.58
N TYR A 57 -12.66 -2.11 10.41
CA TYR A 57 -11.95 -0.95 9.86
C TYR A 57 -11.84 0.23 10.81
N LYS A 58 -12.93 0.59 11.49
CA LYS A 58 -12.94 1.70 12.45
C LYS A 58 -11.92 1.48 13.58
N ARG A 59 -11.89 0.27 14.15
CA ARG A 59 -10.98 -0.08 15.24
C ARG A 59 -9.53 -0.14 14.79
N LEU A 60 -9.29 -0.61 13.57
CA LEU A 60 -7.97 -0.58 12.95
C LEU A 60 -7.48 0.86 12.77
N ILE A 61 -8.33 1.77 12.28
CA ILE A 61 -8.00 3.19 12.10
C ILE A 61 -7.70 3.86 13.46
N GLU A 62 -8.53 3.63 14.48
CA GLU A 62 -8.29 4.12 15.84
C GLU A 62 -6.92 3.67 16.35
N LEU A 63 -6.61 2.37 16.25
CA LEU A 63 -5.32 1.83 16.69
C LEU A 63 -4.14 2.45 15.94
N LEU A 64 -4.25 2.64 14.62
CA LEU A 64 -3.18 3.26 13.84
C LEU A 64 -2.94 4.72 14.23
N ILE A 65 -4.00 5.46 14.60
CA ILE A 65 -3.89 6.81 15.14
C ILE A 65 -3.24 6.78 16.53
N ASP A 66 -3.72 5.93 17.43
CA ASP A 66 -3.28 5.90 18.83
C ASP A 66 -1.81 5.47 18.98
N VAL A 67 -1.35 4.52 18.16
CA VAL A 67 -0.01 3.93 18.29
C VAL A 67 1.02 4.61 17.37
N PHE A 68 0.60 5.03 16.18
CA PHE A 68 1.52 5.52 15.14
C PHE A 68 1.23 6.97 14.70
N ASN A 69 0.21 7.62 15.26
CA ASN A 69 -0.32 8.90 14.80
C ASN A 69 -0.63 8.89 13.29
N LEU A 70 -1.06 7.72 12.77
CA LEU A 70 -1.27 7.49 11.35
C LEU A 70 -2.75 7.46 11.01
N LYS A 71 -3.23 8.55 10.40
CA LYS A 71 -4.61 8.65 9.90
C LYS A 71 -4.72 8.13 8.47
N ILE A 72 -5.36 6.98 8.29
CA ILE A 72 -5.65 6.40 6.96
C ILE A 72 -7.15 6.38 6.69
N SER A 73 -7.53 6.31 5.41
CA SER A 73 -8.92 6.16 5.00
C SER A 73 -9.34 4.69 4.93
N GLU A 74 -10.63 4.40 5.11
CA GLU A 74 -11.19 3.06 4.87
C GLU A 74 -10.92 2.56 3.44
N GLY A 75 -10.91 3.47 2.45
CA GLY A 75 -10.53 3.15 1.08
C GLY A 75 -9.10 2.63 0.94
N THR A 76 -8.16 3.12 1.76
CA THR A 76 -6.79 2.62 1.81
C THR A 76 -6.75 1.18 2.33
N ILE A 77 -7.52 0.89 3.38
CA ILE A 77 -7.63 -0.46 3.96
C ILE A 77 -8.21 -1.41 2.91
N TYR A 78 -9.33 -1.04 2.31
CA TYR A 78 -9.98 -1.83 1.26
C TYR A 78 -9.05 -2.10 0.08
N ASN A 79 -8.39 -1.07 -0.46
CA ASN A 79 -7.48 -1.24 -1.59
C ASN A 79 -6.27 -2.12 -1.26
N THR A 80 -5.77 -2.05 -0.02
CA THR A 80 -4.68 -2.91 0.46
C THR A 80 -5.12 -4.37 0.51
N LEU A 81 -6.29 -4.65 1.08
CA LEU A 81 -6.87 -5.99 1.16
C LEU A 81 -7.16 -6.56 -0.24
N LYS A 82 -7.79 -5.77 -1.10
CA LYS A 82 -8.10 -6.16 -2.48
C LYS A 82 -6.82 -6.49 -3.25
N THR A 83 -5.79 -5.64 -3.16
CA THR A 83 -4.51 -5.88 -3.83
C THR A 83 -3.86 -7.16 -3.34
N ALA A 84 -3.88 -7.42 -2.03
CA ALA A 84 -3.32 -8.64 -1.46
C ALA A 84 -4.08 -9.89 -1.96
N HIS A 85 -5.42 -9.85 -1.95
CA HIS A 85 -6.25 -10.92 -2.46
C HIS A 85 -5.96 -11.23 -3.93
N THR A 86 -5.98 -10.23 -4.81
CA THR A 86 -5.69 -10.42 -6.24
C THR A 86 -4.27 -10.97 -6.48
N LYS A 87 -3.27 -10.53 -5.69
CA LYS A 87 -1.91 -11.05 -5.83
C LYS A 87 -1.76 -12.48 -5.33
N LEU A 88 -2.55 -12.90 -4.35
CA LEU A 88 -2.51 -14.25 -3.77
C LEU A 88 -3.32 -15.27 -4.56
N GLU A 89 -4.28 -14.84 -5.38
CA GLU A 89 -5.21 -15.71 -6.12
C GLU A 89 -4.49 -16.86 -6.86
N LYS A 90 -3.43 -16.58 -7.61
CA LYS A 90 -2.68 -17.62 -8.35
C LYS A 90 -2.07 -18.67 -7.43
N VAL A 91 -1.51 -18.22 -6.31
CA VAL A 91 -0.87 -19.09 -5.31
C VAL A 91 -1.92 -19.92 -4.60
N GLU A 92 -3.04 -19.31 -4.22
CA GLU A 92 -4.17 -19.98 -3.61
C GLU A 92 -4.75 -21.06 -4.53
N ASN A 93 -4.96 -20.75 -5.81
CA ASN A 93 -5.47 -21.70 -6.80
C ASN A 93 -4.48 -22.85 -7.03
N PHE A 94 -3.18 -22.56 -7.12
CA PHE A 94 -2.16 -23.59 -7.20
C PHE A 94 -2.28 -24.59 -6.04
N PHE A 95 -2.38 -24.10 -4.80
CA PHE A 95 -2.51 -24.99 -3.64
C PHE A 95 -3.83 -25.77 -3.64
N LYS A 96 -4.94 -25.15 -4.01
CA LYS A 96 -6.24 -25.84 -4.14
C LYS A 96 -6.17 -26.99 -5.14
N GLU A 97 -5.54 -26.78 -6.30
CA GLU A 97 -5.37 -27.81 -7.32
C GLU A 97 -4.48 -28.97 -6.85
N GLN A 98 -3.38 -28.69 -6.13
CA GLN A 98 -2.51 -29.74 -5.61
C GLN A 98 -3.19 -30.58 -4.52
N LEU A 99 -3.94 -29.93 -3.63
CA LEU A 99 -4.72 -30.61 -2.59
C LEU A 99 -5.81 -31.50 -3.20
N ALA A 100 -6.49 -31.03 -4.25
CA ALA A 100 -7.52 -31.81 -4.95
C ALA A 100 -6.98 -33.07 -5.66
N LYS A 101 -5.71 -33.08 -6.06
CA LYS A 101 -5.03 -34.24 -6.67
C LYS A 101 -4.46 -35.23 -5.65
N SER A 102 -4.40 -34.83 -4.38
CA SER A 102 -3.83 -35.62 -3.28
C SER A 102 -4.88 -36.45 -2.53
N ILE A 103 -6.15 -36.37 -2.96
CA ILE A 103 -7.30 -37.16 -2.51
C ILE A 103 -7.66 -38.12 -3.64
#